data_AF-A0A5M8FSH4-F1
#
_entry.id   AF-A0A5M8FSH4-F1
#
_cell.length_a   1.000
_cell.length_b   1.000
_cell.length_c   1.000
_cell.angle_alpha   90.00
_cell.angle_beta   90.00
_cell.angle_gamma   90.00
#
_symmetry.space_group_name_H-M   'P 1'
#
loop_
_entity.id
_entity.type
_entity.pdbx_description
1 polymer ?
#
loop_
_entity_poly.entity_id
_entity_poly.type
_entity_poly.pdbx_seq_one_letter_code
_entity_poly.pdbx_strand_id
1 'polypeptide(L)'
;MSQITLYGLLGSALVGLGLYGLIVSADALRKLLAFNLLGSGVFLLFGVIARRGAGAGFSGDPIPQALVITGLVVAFAATALAVGLLVRLGETAGLEDVDDAPASPRSAAPEDAPGSAGGPQ
;
A
#
# COMPACT_ATOMS: atom_id res chain seq x y z
N MET A 1 -9.06 -20.03 -26.66
CA MET A 1 -9.06 -18.63 -26.13
C MET A 1 -7.93 -17.87 -26.80
N SER A 2 -8.20 -16.71 -27.41
CA SER A 2 -7.11 -15.90 -27.98
C SER A 2 -6.34 -15.21 -26.85
N GLN A 3 -5.04 -15.02 -27.02
CA GLN A 3 -4.18 -14.35 -26.04
C GLN A 3 -4.65 -12.91 -25.76
N ILE A 4 -5.20 -12.24 -26.77
CA ILE A 4 -5.82 -10.90 -26.66
C ILE A 4 -7.03 -10.94 -25.72
N THR A 5 -7.92 -11.93 -25.89
CA THR A 5 -9.11 -12.08 -25.05
C THR A 5 -8.74 -12.36 -23.60
N LEU A 6 -7.74 -13.23 -23.37
CA LEU A 6 -7.31 -13.59 -22.02
C LEU A 6 -6.72 -12.39 -21.27
N TYR A 7 -5.79 -11.66 -21.88
CA TYR A 7 -5.22 -10.47 -21.25
C TYR A 7 -6.22 -9.31 -21.15
N GLY A 8 -7.14 -9.18 -22.10
CA GLY A 8 -8.22 -8.18 -22.03
C GLY A 8 -9.16 -8.44 -20.85
N LEU A 9 -9.56 -9.70 -20.63
CA LEU A 9 -10.37 -10.09 -19.47
C LEU A 9 -9.59 -9.90 -18.16
N LEU A 10 -8.33 -10.32 -18.11
CA LEU A 10 -7.48 -10.14 -16.93
C LEU A 10 -7.33 -8.65 -16.58
N GLY A 11 -7.01 -7.81 -17.57
CA GLY A 11 -6.90 -6.36 -17.39
C GLY A 11 -8.20 -5.74 -16.88
N SER A 12 -9.34 -6.12 -17.45
CA SER A 12 -10.66 -5.64 -17.02
C SER A 12 -10.99 -6.07 -15.58
N ALA A 13 -10.65 -7.31 -15.21
CA ALA A 13 -10.82 -7.82 -13.85
C ALA A 13 -9.96 -7.06 -12.84
N LEU A 14 -8.69 -6.77 -13.18
CA LEU A 14 -7.79 -5.97 -12.34
C LEU A 14 -8.30 -4.53 -12.16
N VAL A 15 -8.80 -3.90 -13.23
CA VAL A 15 -9.42 -2.56 -13.15
C VAL A 15 -10.63 -2.58 -12.22
N GLY A 16 -11.53 -3.56 -12.38
CA GLY A 16 -12.71 -3.70 -11.54
C GLY A 16 -12.35 -3.92 -10.06
N LEU A 17 -11.40 -4.81 -9.79
CA LEU A 17 -10.95 -5.12 -8.44
C LEU A 17 -10.22 -3.93 -7.78
N GLY A 18 -9.37 -3.24 -8.54
CA GLY A 18 -8.69 -2.02 -8.08
C GLY A 18 -9.67 -0.89 -7.78
N LEU A 19 -10.67 -0.69 -8.64
CA LEU A 19 -11.72 0.31 -8.42
C LEU A 19 -12.56 -0.01 -7.18
N TYR A 20 -12.98 -1.27 -7.03
CA TYR A 20 -13.68 -1.74 -5.83
C TYR A 20 -12.83 -1.51 -4.57
N GLY A 21 -11.55 -1.90 -4.60
CA GLY A 21 -10.63 -1.70 -3.49
C GLY A 21 -10.44 -0.22 -3.13
N LEU A 22 -10.41 0.67 -4.13
CA LEU A 22 -10.25 2.12 -3.93
C LEU A 22 -11.48 2.73 -3.25
N ILE A 23 -12.67 2.26 -3.59
CA ILE A 23 -13.95 2.74 -3.03
C ILE A 23 -14.18 2.20 -1.62
N VAL A 24 -13.91 0.91 -1.38
CA VAL A 24 -14.30 0.21 -0.14
C VAL A 24 -13.24 0.33 0.97
N SER A 25 -11.97 0.52 0.64
CA SER A 25 -10.91 0.57 1.67
C SER A 25 -11.02 1.83 2.52
N ALA A 26 -10.92 1.70 3.85
CA ALA A 26 -10.81 2.83 4.77
C ALA A 26 -9.35 3.33 4.90
N ASP A 27 -8.40 2.40 4.96
CA ASP A 27 -6.98 2.69 5.18
C ASP A 27 -6.31 3.31 3.94
N ALA A 28 -5.51 4.35 4.16
CA ALA A 28 -4.76 5.04 3.10
C ALA A 28 -3.81 4.10 2.34
N LEU A 29 -3.13 3.19 3.04
CA LEU A 29 -2.23 2.21 2.43
C LEU A 29 -2.98 1.23 1.51
N ARG A 30 -4.16 0.75 1.94
CA ARG A 30 -4.99 -0.14 1.11
C ARG A 30 -5.53 0.58 -0.12
N LYS A 31 -5.92 1.86 0.01
CA LYS A 31 -6.30 2.70 -1.14
C LYS A 31 -5.15 2.86 -2.13
N LEU A 32 -3.92 3.04 -1.64
CA LEU A 32 -2.75 3.18 -2.50
C LEU A 32 -2.44 1.89 -3.28
N LEU A 33 -2.56 0.73 -2.63
CA LEU A 33 -2.43 -0.57 -3.28
C LEU A 33 -3.53 -0.79 -4.32
N ALA A 34 -4.78 -0.46 -3.97
CA ALA A 34 -5.92 -0.58 -4.89
C ALA A 34 -5.77 0.34 -6.11
N PHE A 35 -5.27 1.56 -5.91
CA PHE A 35 -4.95 2.49 -7.00
C PHE A 35 -3.87 1.93 -7.94
N ASN A 36 -2.80 1.34 -7.40
CA ASN A 36 -1.76 0.69 -8.21
C ASN A 36 -2.29 -0.54 -8.96
N LEU A 37 -3.20 -1.30 -8.36
CA LEU A 37 -3.85 -2.44 -9.01
C LEU A 37 -4.74 -1.99 -10.18
N LEU A 38 -5.50 -0.91 -10.00
CA LEU A 38 -6.29 -0.28 -11.05
C LEU A 38 -5.39 0.19 -12.20
N GLY A 39 -4.32 0.93 -11.89
CA GLY A 39 -3.35 1.41 -12.88
C GLY A 39 -2.70 0.26 -13.66
N SER A 40 -2.31 -0.81 -12.97
CA SER A 40 -1.74 -2.02 -13.60
C SER A 40 -2.71 -2.69 -14.57
N GLY A 41 -4.01 -2.74 -14.23
CA GLY A 41 -5.06 -3.22 -15.13
C GLY A 41 -5.19 -2.34 -16.39
N VAL A 42 -5.18 -1.02 -16.24
CA VAL A 42 -5.23 -0.06 -17.37
C VAL A 42 -4.00 -0.23 -18.27
N PHE A 43 -2.79 -0.34 -17.70
CA PHE A 43 -1.56 -0.56 -18.45
C PHE A 43 -1.58 -1.89 -19.22
N LEU A 44 -2.12 -2.95 -18.62
CA LEU A 44 -2.33 -4.22 -19.32
C LEU A 44 -3.29 -4.07 -20.52
N LEU A 45 -4.40 -3.36 -20.36
CA LEU A 45 -5.34 -3.10 -21.46
C LEU A 45 -4.68 -2.33 -22.60
N PHE A 46 -3.87 -1.30 -22.30
CA PHE A 46 -3.09 -0.59 -23.31
C PHE A 46 -2.06 -1.48 -24.00
N GLY A 47 -1.40 -2.39 -23.28
CA GLY A 47 -0.52 -3.39 -23.87
C GLY A 47 -1.24 -4.35 -24.82
N VAL A 48 -2.48 -4.74 -24.50
CA VAL A 48 -3.33 -5.54 -25.39
C VAL A 48 -3.68 -4.76 -26.66
N ILE A 49 -4.03 -3.48 -26.52
CA ILE A 49 -4.34 -2.60 -27.66
C ILE A 49 -3.10 -2.42 -28.55
N ALA A 50 -1.93 -2.14 -27.96
CA ALA A 50 -0.67 -2.00 -28.67
C ALA A 50 -0.34 -3.23 -29.54
N ARG A 51 -0.62 -4.43 -29.01
CA ARG A 51 -0.35 -5.70 -29.70
C ARG A 51 -1.43 -6.11 -30.70
N ARG A 52 -2.58 -5.45 -30.75
CA ARG A 52 -3.69 -5.84 -31.64
C ARG A 52 -3.31 -5.77 -33.13
N GLY A 53 -2.39 -4.89 -33.51
CA GLY A 53 -1.84 -4.81 -34.89
C GLY A 53 -0.76 -5.86 -35.19
N ALA A 54 -0.07 -6.38 -34.17
CA ALA A 54 1.05 -7.30 -34.34
C ALA A 54 0.64 -8.70 -34.83
N GLY A 55 -0.58 -9.14 -34.52
CA GLY A 55 -1.12 -10.41 -34.99
C GLY A 55 -1.43 -10.47 -36.49
N ALA A 56 -1.40 -9.33 -37.20
CA ALA A 56 -1.71 -9.21 -38.62
C ALA A 56 -0.47 -8.96 -39.51
N GLY A 57 0.74 -9.12 -38.97
CA GLY A 57 2.00 -8.92 -39.71
C GLY A 57 2.56 -7.50 -39.69
N PHE A 58 1.92 -6.57 -38.97
CA PHE A 58 2.45 -5.23 -38.71
C PHE A 58 3.31 -5.23 -37.44
N SER A 59 4.25 -4.28 -37.31
CA SER A 59 4.81 -3.97 -35.98
C SER A 59 3.68 -3.42 -35.09
N GLY A 60 3.64 -3.80 -33.82
CA GLY A 60 2.64 -3.27 -32.86
C GLY A 60 2.63 -1.74 -32.80
N ASP A 61 1.55 -1.16 -32.30
CA ASP A 61 1.39 0.29 -32.21
C ASP A 61 2.34 0.87 -31.15
N PRO A 62 3.29 1.74 -31.53
CA PRO A 62 4.26 2.30 -30.60
C PRO A 62 3.64 3.32 -29.62
N ILE A 63 2.48 3.90 -29.93
CA ILE A 63 1.89 4.98 -29.10
C ILE A 63 1.38 4.44 -27.76
N PRO A 64 0.48 3.44 -27.70
CA PRO A 64 0.05 2.90 -26.41
C PRO A 64 1.21 2.24 -25.65
N GLN A 65 2.22 1.72 -26.35
CA GLN A 65 3.41 1.16 -25.72
C GLN A 65 4.22 2.23 -24.98
N ALA A 66 4.48 3.38 -25.61
CA ALA A 66 5.17 4.49 -24.98
C ALA A 66 4.37 5.04 -23.79
N LEU A 67 3.05 5.18 -23.95
CA LEU A 67 2.15 5.63 -22.88
C LEU A 67 2.20 4.72 -21.64
N VAL A 68 2.33 3.40 -21.82
CA VAL A 68 2.47 2.46 -20.69
C VAL A 68 3.78 2.65 -19.95
N ILE A 69 4.91 2.80 -20.66
CA ILE A 69 6.22 2.98 -20.01
C ILE A 69 6.25 4.30 -19.22
N THR A 70 5.79 5.40 -19.84
CA THR A 70 5.70 6.70 -19.17
C THR A 70 4.74 6.64 -17.99
N GLY A 71 3.57 6.04 -18.17
CA GLY A 71 2.57 5.87 -17.11
C GLY A 71 3.10 5.08 -15.91
N LEU A 72 3.89 4.02 -16.15
CA LEU A 72 4.45 3.18 -15.09
C LEU A 72 5.43 3.97 -14.22
N VAL A 73 6.27 4.81 -14.82
CA VAL A 73 7.22 5.67 -14.09
C VAL A 73 6.47 6.73 -13.28
N VAL A 74 5.44 7.36 -13.85
CA VAL A 74 4.62 8.35 -13.15
C VAL A 74 3.87 7.72 -11.97
N ALA A 75 3.29 6.52 -12.15
CA ALA A 75 2.61 5.78 -11.09
C ALA A 75 3.57 5.38 -9.96
N PHE A 76 4.79 4.97 -10.30
CA PHE A 76 5.84 4.68 -9.31
C PHE A 76 6.20 5.93 -8.50
N ALA A 77 6.46 7.06 -9.17
CA ALA A 77 6.77 8.32 -8.50
C ALA A 77 5.62 8.80 -7.60
N ALA A 78 4.37 8.72 -8.07
CA ALA A 78 3.19 9.04 -7.29
C ALA A 78 3.04 8.14 -6.06
N THR A 79 3.37 6.84 -6.19
CA THR A 79 3.34 5.90 -5.06
C THR A 79 4.43 6.21 -4.04
N ALA A 80 5.64 6.50 -4.48
CA ALA A 80 6.73 6.93 -3.60
C ALA A 80 6.37 8.21 -2.83
N LEU A 81 5.77 9.19 -3.52
CA LEU A 81 5.27 10.43 -2.91
C LEU A 81 4.17 10.13 -1.88
N ALA A 82 3.18 9.31 -2.24
CA ALA A 82 2.07 8.96 -1.36
C ALA A 82 2.54 8.23 -0.09
N VAL A 83 3.48 7.30 -0.21
CA VAL A 83 4.10 6.63 0.96
C VAL A 83 4.86 7.64 1.81
N GLY A 84 5.66 8.53 1.21
CA GLY A 84 6.38 9.57 1.95
C GLY A 84 5.44 10.50 2.72
N LEU A 85 4.31 10.88 2.12
CA LEU A 85 3.27 11.66 2.79
C LEU A 85 2.59 10.87 3.92
N LEU A 86 2.35 9.57 3.73
CA LEU A 86 1.74 8.73 4.75
C LEU A 86 2.64 8.57 5.99
N VAL A 87 3.94 8.39 5.78
CA VAL A 87 4.94 8.35 6.88
C VAL A 87 4.96 9.69 7.62
N ARG A 88 5.04 10.81 6.89
CA ARG A 88 5.01 12.15 7.49
C ARG A 88 3.73 12.44 8.26
N LEU A 89 2.59 11.95 7.77
CA LEU A 89 1.31 12.08 8.47
C LEU A 89 1.30 11.25 9.77
N GLY A 90 1.87 10.05 9.76
CA GLY A 90 2.02 9.23 10.97
C GLY A 90 2.89 9.90 12.04
N GLU A 91 4.03 10.46 11.65
CA GLU A 91 4.93 11.23 12.52
C GLU A 91 4.22 12.44 13.15
N THR A 92 3.45 13.20 12.35
CA THR A 92 2.75 14.41 12.83
C THR A 92 1.47 14.11 13.62
N ALA A 93 0.81 12.98 13.36
CA ALA A 93 -0.37 12.55 14.10
C ALA A 93 -0.03 11.96 15.48
N GLY A 94 1.25 11.83 15.85
CA GLY A 94 1.68 11.31 17.15
C GLY A 94 1.39 9.83 17.33
N LEU A 95 1.27 9.06 16.25
CA LEU A 95 1.10 7.59 16.29
C LEU A 95 2.43 6.86 16.57
N GLU A 96 3.27 7.44 17.42
CA GLU A 96 4.41 6.77 18.07
C GLU A 96 3.91 6.08 19.35
N ASP A 97 2.97 5.15 19.23
CA ASP A 97 2.68 4.22 20.33
C ASP A 97 2.24 2.87 19.77
N VAL A 98 3.21 2.06 19.36
CA VAL A 98 3.15 0.62 19.55
C VAL A 98 4.60 0.14 19.71
N ASP A 99 4.89 -0.41 20.90
CA ASP A 99 6.01 -1.29 21.22
C ASP A 99 7.30 -0.67 21.79
N ASP A 100 7.16 0.16 22.83
CA ASP A 100 8.20 0.21 23.87
C ASP A 100 7.57 -0.28 25.18
N ALA A 101 7.36 -1.60 25.29
CA ALA A 101 7.16 -2.23 26.59
C ALA A 101 8.54 -2.38 27.23
N PRO A 102 8.94 -1.50 28.19
CA PRO A 102 10.20 -1.71 28.87
C PRO A 102 10.08 -3.01 29.65
N ALA A 103 10.89 -4.00 29.27
CA ALA A 103 11.26 -5.09 30.15
C ALA A 103 11.64 -4.45 31.49
N SER A 104 10.85 -4.69 32.53
CA SER A 104 11.10 -4.16 33.87
C SER A 104 11.69 -5.25 34.76
N PRO A 105 13.01 -5.47 34.75
CA PRO A 105 13.70 -6.18 35.81
C PRO A 105 14.03 -5.19 36.93
N ARG A 106 13.14 -5.07 37.93
CA ARG A 106 13.48 -4.49 39.24
C ARG A 106 12.42 -4.82 40.31
N SER A 107 12.47 -6.03 40.88
CA SER A 107 11.98 -6.24 42.25
C SER A 107 13.12 -5.97 43.23
N ALA A 108 13.35 -4.71 43.52
CA ALA A 108 14.15 -4.29 44.66
C ALA A 108 13.41 -3.13 45.30
N ALA A 109 12.56 -3.44 46.27
CA ALA A 109 12.00 -2.46 47.20
C ALA A 109 12.43 -2.85 48.61
N PRO A 110 13.28 -2.03 49.26
CA PRO A 110 13.41 -1.95 50.70
C PRO A 110 12.54 -0.78 51.22
N GLU A 111 11.55 -1.05 52.07
CA GLU A 111 10.76 -0.05 52.82
C GLU A 111 9.79 -0.82 53.73
N ASP A 112 9.49 -0.49 54.97
CA ASP A 112 10.12 0.29 56.03
C ASP A 112 9.27 -0.02 57.29
N ALA A 113 9.89 -0.13 58.46
CA ALA A 113 9.19 0.07 59.73
C ALA A 113 9.13 1.59 59.98
N PRO A 114 8.05 2.19 60.54
CA PRO A 114 7.82 2.09 61.99
C PRO A 114 6.35 2.23 62.45
N GLY A 115 6.01 1.64 63.60
CA GLY A 115 4.73 1.86 64.28
C GLY A 115 4.93 1.95 65.79
N SER A 116 4.80 3.14 66.33
CA SER A 116 4.93 3.42 67.77
C SER A 116 3.67 3.04 68.56
N ALA A 117 3.89 2.69 69.83
CA ALA A 117 3.12 3.08 71.02
C ALA A 117 2.39 1.98 71.83
N GLY A 118 2.72 1.95 73.14
CA GLY A 118 1.92 1.43 74.26
C GLY A 118 2.39 0.08 74.78
N GLY A 119 2.82 -0.11 76.04
CA GLY A 119 2.88 0.71 77.24
C GLY A 119 3.67 -0.06 78.33
N PRO A 120 3.87 0.51 79.54
CA PRO A 120 4.67 -0.12 80.58
C PRO A 120 3.85 -1.14 81.38
N GLN A 121 4.36 -2.36 81.53
CA GLN A 121 4.32 -3.23 82.73
C GLN A 121 5.40 -4.30 82.62
#